data_AF-D5T4L8-F1
#
_entry.id   AF-D5T4L8-F1
#
_cell.length_a   1.000
_cell.length_b   1.000
_cell.length_c   1.000
_cell.angle_alpha   90.00
_cell.angle_beta   90.00
_cell.angle_gamma   90.00
#
_symmetry.space_group_name_H-M   'P 1'
#
loop_
_entity.id
_entity.type
_entity.pdbx_description
1 polymer ?
#
loop_
_entity_poly.entity_id
_entity_poly.type
_entity_poly.pdbx_seq_one_letter_code
_entity_poly.pdbx_strand_id
1 'polypeptide(L)'
;MKKHFWKNRNWVTVAVEEIIIGAIIMLHYQQLDGRLPWALGLLDNPILGLIYVLIGFTLLVNSLWDFYWYRIRLVLIALSGGMWALLSGSYIMNIVVTGNVTIAPFIFIVITINVFLSAWEEPRYKLKGGERY
;
A
#
# COMPACT_ATOMS: atom_id res chain seq x y z
N MET A 1 -23.19 -9.81 -4.67
CA MET A 1 -22.69 -8.67 -3.87
C MET A 1 -22.11 -9.08 -2.50
N LYS A 2 -22.88 -9.59 -1.53
CA LYS A 2 -22.34 -9.90 -0.17
C LYS A 2 -21.17 -10.90 -0.13
N LYS A 3 -21.21 -11.98 -0.93
CA LYS A 3 -20.09 -12.94 -1.05
C LYS A 3 -18.83 -12.35 -1.71
N HIS A 4 -18.99 -11.34 -2.58
CA HIS A 4 -17.86 -10.67 -3.24
C HIS A 4 -17.17 -9.69 -2.28
N PHE A 5 -17.94 -8.95 -1.49
CA PHE A 5 -17.41 -8.06 -0.47
C PHE A 5 -16.56 -8.81 0.57
N TRP A 6 -17.01 -10.00 0.99
CA TRP A 6 -16.23 -10.85 1.89
C TRP A 6 -14.93 -11.37 1.27
N LYS A 7 -14.93 -11.70 -0.02
CA LYS A 7 -13.73 -12.18 -0.73
C LYS A 7 -12.71 -11.07 -1.02
N ASN A 8 -13.19 -9.83 -1.19
CA ASN A 8 -12.34 -8.65 -1.44
C ASN A 8 -12.07 -7.82 -0.19
N ARG A 9 -12.53 -8.25 0.99
CA ARG A 9 -12.43 -7.48 2.25
C ARG A 9 -11.00 -7.09 2.58
N ASN A 10 -10.04 -7.99 2.38
CA ASN A 10 -8.63 -7.69 2.65
C ASN A 10 -8.12 -6.55 1.78
N TRP A 11 -8.51 -6.50 0.50
CA TRP A 11 -8.16 -5.42 -0.41
C TRP A 11 -8.82 -4.09 -0.07
N VAL A 12 -10.07 -4.12 0.40
CA VAL A 12 -10.75 -2.92 0.91
C VAL A 12 -10.00 -2.39 2.13
N THR A 13 -9.58 -3.25 3.06
CA THR A 13 -8.79 -2.86 4.24
C THR A 13 -7.47 -2.22 3.83
N VAL A 14 -6.70 -2.87 2.94
CA VAL A 14 -5.42 -2.34 2.44
C VAL A 14 -5.60 -0.98 1.76
N ALA A 15 -6.63 -0.82 0.91
CA ALA A 15 -6.93 0.46 0.26
C ALA A 15 -7.22 1.57 1.28
N VAL A 16 -8.00 1.27 2.31
CA VAL A 16 -8.34 2.23 3.36
C VAL A 16 -7.09 2.60 4.17
N GLU A 17 -6.25 1.62 4.52
CA GLU A 17 -4.98 1.86 5.19
C GLU A 17 -4.06 2.78 4.36
N GLU A 18 -3.98 2.54 3.04
CA GLU A 18 -3.16 3.33 2.11
C GLU A 18 -3.66 4.78 1.99
N ILE A 19 -4.99 5.00 1.99
CA ILE A 19 -5.59 6.34 2.01
C ILE A 19 -5.28 7.06 3.33
N ILE A 20 -5.40 6.36 4.46
CA ILE A 20 -5.13 6.94 5.80
C ILE A 20 -3.66 7.36 5.88
N ILE A 21 -2.73 6.51 5.43
CA ILE A 21 -1.30 6.82 5.44
C ILE A 21 -0.96 7.94 4.47
N GLY A 22 -1.54 7.92 3.26
CA GLY A 22 -1.39 9.02 2.32
C GLY A 22 -1.83 10.35 2.94
N ALA A 23 -2.94 10.37 3.68
CA ALA A 23 -3.39 11.55 4.41
C ALA A 23 -2.43 11.95 5.56
N ILE A 24 -1.88 11.00 6.31
CA ILE A 24 -0.90 11.26 7.38
C ILE A 24 0.38 11.90 6.80
N ILE A 25 0.87 11.39 5.67
CA ILE A 25 2.03 11.93 4.94
C ILE A 25 1.71 13.34 4.43
N MET A 26 0.53 13.55 3.83
CA MET A 26 0.09 14.88 3.37
C MET A 26 0.04 15.92 4.51
N LEU A 27 -0.38 15.48 5.71
CA LEU A 27 -0.42 16.32 6.90
C LEU A 27 0.95 16.53 7.55
N HIS A 28 2.03 15.95 7.00
CA HIS A 28 3.40 15.97 7.56
C HIS A 28 3.45 15.55 9.03
N TYR A 29 2.55 14.65 9.45
CA TYR A 29 2.43 14.28 10.85
C TYR A 29 3.61 13.42 11.34
N GLN A 30 4.30 12.76 10.41
CA GLN A 30 5.51 12.00 10.67
C GLN A 30 6.56 12.38 9.65
N GLN A 31 7.56 13.17 10.07
CA GLN A 31 8.63 13.58 9.18
C GLN A 31 9.84 12.65 9.23
N LEU A 32 10.35 12.30 8.06
CA LEU A 32 11.61 11.58 7.86
C LEU A 32 12.79 12.56 8.06
N ASP A 33 13.84 12.12 8.76
CA ASP A 33 14.97 13.00 9.07
C ASP A 33 15.72 13.41 7.78
N GLY A 34 16.07 14.69 7.65
CA GLY A 34 16.79 15.25 6.51
C GLY A 34 18.20 14.67 6.28
N ARG A 35 18.71 13.85 7.22
CA ARG A 35 19.95 13.07 7.07
C ARG A 35 19.79 11.81 6.23
N LEU A 36 18.57 11.43 5.84
CA LEU A 36 18.33 10.30 4.96
C LEU A 36 18.79 10.57 3.53
N PRO A 37 19.20 9.52 2.79
CA PRO A 37 19.42 9.64 1.35
C PRO A 37 18.18 10.24 0.68
N TRP A 38 18.40 11.22 -0.20
CA TRP A 38 17.35 11.96 -0.93
C TRP A 38 16.21 11.08 -1.46
N ALA A 39 16.52 9.90 -2.01
CA ALA A 39 15.51 8.96 -2.52
C ALA A 39 14.54 8.43 -1.44
N LEU A 40 15.00 8.26 -0.20
CA LEU A 40 14.19 7.80 0.93
C LEU A 40 13.46 8.96 1.62
N GLY A 41 14.08 10.14 1.67
CA GLY A 41 13.45 11.36 2.16
C GLY A 41 12.30 11.87 1.28
N LEU A 42 12.30 11.52 -0.02
CA LEU A 42 11.20 11.86 -0.93
C LEU A 42 9.89 11.16 -0.58
N LEU A 43 9.94 9.99 0.06
CA LEU A 43 8.76 9.20 0.47
C LEU A 43 7.87 9.92 1.49
N ASP A 44 8.39 10.96 2.12
CA ASP A 44 7.67 11.84 3.05
C ASP A 44 7.04 13.07 2.38
N ASN A 45 7.22 13.23 1.07
CA ASN A 45 6.75 14.41 0.38
C ASN A 45 5.21 14.39 0.29
N PRO A 46 4.52 15.50 0.60
CA PRO A 46 3.05 15.60 0.49
C PRO A 46 2.53 15.26 -0.92
N ILE A 47 3.33 15.50 -1.95
CA ILE A 47 3.01 15.13 -3.34
C ILE A 47 2.93 13.61 -3.48
N LEU A 48 3.86 12.86 -2.86
CA LEU A 48 3.78 11.40 -2.85
C LEU A 48 2.61 10.92 -1.98
N GLY A 49 2.31 11.59 -0.86
CA GLY A 49 1.09 11.32 -0.08
C GLY A 49 -0.19 11.37 -0.94
N LEU A 50 -0.26 12.30 -1.90
CA LEU A 50 -1.37 12.38 -2.86
C LEU A 50 -1.40 11.17 -3.81
N ILE A 51 -0.23 10.64 -4.21
CA ILE A 51 -0.13 9.40 -4.98
C ILE A 51 -0.61 8.18 -4.17
N TYR A 52 -0.26 8.09 -2.88
CA TYR A 52 -0.77 7.05 -1.97
C TYR A 52 -2.31 7.10 -1.90
N VAL A 53 -2.89 8.29 -1.73
CA VAL A 53 -4.36 8.45 -1.70
C VAL A 53 -4.99 8.04 -3.04
N LEU A 54 -4.41 8.44 -4.17
CA LEU A 54 -4.93 8.09 -5.50
C LEU A 54 -4.87 6.58 -5.77
N ILE A 55 -3.77 5.92 -5.42
CA ILE A 55 -3.61 4.47 -5.59
C ILE A 55 -4.56 3.72 -4.65
N GLY A 56 -4.63 4.11 -3.38
CA GLY A 56 -5.56 3.54 -2.41
C GLY A 56 -7.02 3.71 -2.84
N PHE A 57 -7.41 4.90 -3.32
CA PHE A 57 -8.76 5.15 -3.83
C PHE A 57 -9.07 4.31 -5.08
N THR A 58 -8.12 4.20 -6.01
CA THR A 58 -8.27 3.39 -7.22
C THR A 58 -8.38 1.90 -6.87
N LEU A 59 -7.60 1.42 -5.90
CA LEU A 59 -7.67 0.05 -5.38
C LEU A 59 -9.02 -0.20 -4.68
N LEU A 60 -9.53 0.79 -3.92
CA LEU A 60 -10.83 0.73 -3.26
C LEU A 60 -11.96 0.59 -4.29
N VAL A 61 -12.02 1.48 -5.27
CA VAL A 61 -13.03 1.46 -6.33
C VAL A 61 -12.95 0.15 -7.11
N ASN A 62 -11.74 -0.31 -7.45
CA ASN A 62 -11.54 -1.57 -8.16
C ASN A 62 -11.96 -2.79 -7.32
N SER A 63 -11.73 -2.76 -6.01
CA SER A 63 -12.13 -3.84 -5.09
C SER A 63 -13.64 -3.91 -4.84
N LEU A 64 -14.32 -2.76 -4.84
CA LEU A 64 -15.78 -2.63 -4.64
C LEU A 64 -16.57 -2.93 -5.91
N TRP A 65 -16.08 -2.50 -7.07
CA TRP A 65 -16.81 -2.56 -8.33
C TRP A 65 -16.50 -3.81 -9.17
N ASP A 66 -15.46 -4.59 -8.84
CA ASP A 66 -15.01 -5.80 -9.55
C ASP A 66 -15.04 -5.60 -11.08
N PHE A 67 -14.46 -4.47 -11.55
CA PHE A 67 -14.33 -4.20 -12.98
C PHE A 67 -13.60 -5.38 -13.65
N TYR A 68 -14.00 -5.73 -14.88
CA TYR A 68 -13.42 -6.79 -15.73
C TYR A 68 -11.91 -6.62 -16.04
N TRP A 69 -11.25 -5.61 -15.45
CA TRP A 69 -9.87 -5.21 -15.66
C TRP A 69 -8.93 -5.95 -14.70
N TYR A 70 -8.91 -7.28 -14.79
CA TYR A 70 -8.08 -8.15 -13.96
C TYR A 70 -6.58 -7.79 -13.99
N ARG A 71 -6.09 -7.24 -15.11
CA ARG A 71 -4.69 -6.82 -15.28
C ARG A 71 -4.34 -5.57 -14.46
N ILE A 72 -5.24 -4.58 -14.40
CA ILE A 72 -5.00 -3.35 -13.62
C ILE A 72 -4.96 -3.66 -12.13
N ARG A 73 -5.78 -4.60 -11.66
CA ARG A 73 -5.78 -5.01 -10.26
C ARG A 73 -4.40 -5.51 -9.82
N LEU A 74 -3.75 -6.33 -10.64
CA LEU A 74 -2.41 -6.86 -10.36
C LEU A 74 -1.37 -5.73 -10.28
N VAL A 75 -1.44 -4.76 -11.20
CA VAL A 75 -0.57 -3.58 -11.19
C VAL A 75 -0.79 -2.74 -9.93
N LEU A 76 -2.04 -2.49 -9.52
CA LEU A 76 -2.35 -1.74 -8.30
C LEU A 76 -1.89 -2.46 -7.03
N ILE A 77 -2.03 -3.78 -6.98
CA ILE A 77 -1.55 -4.60 -5.86
C ILE A 77 -0.02 -4.54 -5.77
N ALA A 78 0.67 -4.67 -6.90
CA ALA A 78 2.13 -4.60 -6.95
C ALA A 78 2.64 -3.20 -6.60
N LEU A 79 1.95 -2.14 -7.04
CA LEU A 79 2.27 -0.75 -6.68
C LEU A 79 2.06 -0.52 -5.19
N SER A 80 0.89 -0.89 -4.65
CA SER A 80 0.58 -0.76 -3.22
C SER A 80 1.60 -1.51 -2.36
N GLY A 81 1.86 -2.80 -2.66
CA GLY A 81 2.85 -3.59 -1.94
C GLY A 81 4.27 -3.02 -2.03
N GLY A 82 4.67 -2.53 -3.20
CA GLY A 82 5.96 -1.85 -3.38
C GLY A 82 6.06 -0.57 -2.57
N MET A 83 4.99 0.23 -2.53
CA MET A 83 4.93 1.48 -1.77
C MET A 83 4.98 1.24 -0.26
N TRP A 84 4.30 0.21 0.24
CA TRP A 84 4.38 -0.20 1.65
C TRP A 84 5.78 -0.71 2.03
N ALA A 85 6.42 -1.49 1.16
CA ALA A 85 7.78 -1.98 1.39
C ALA A 85 8.81 -0.83 1.40
N LEU A 86 8.69 0.11 0.47
CA LEU A 86 9.55 1.30 0.42
C LEU A 86 9.36 2.20 1.64
N LEU A 87 8.11 2.42 2.07
CA LEU A 87 7.80 3.19 3.27
C LEU A 87 8.41 2.53 4.52
N SER A 88 8.24 1.22 4.65
CA SER A 88 8.83 0.42 5.74
C SER A 88 10.35 0.54 5.75
N GLY A 89 11.00 0.37 4.59
CA GLY A 89 12.45 0.50 4.45
C GLY A 89 12.96 1.90 4.79
N SER A 90 12.24 2.94 4.36
CA SER A 90 12.59 4.33 4.65
C SER A 90 12.54 4.63 6.14
N TYR A 91 11.48 4.20 6.84
CA TYR A 91 11.36 4.39 8.28
C TYR A 91 12.33 3.54 9.09
N ILE A 92 12.66 2.32 8.66
CA ILE A 92 13.72 1.51 9.29
C ILE A 92 15.07 2.21 9.14
N MET A 93 15.38 2.72 7.95
CA MET A 93 16.61 3.47 7.72
C MET A 93 16.65 4.73 8.58
N ASN A 94 15.50 5.40 8.76
CA ASN A 94 15.38 6.55 9.65
C ASN A 94 15.75 6.18 11.10
N ILE A 95 15.26 5.03 11.60
CA ILE A 95 15.62 4.54 12.94
C ILE A 95 17.13 4.29 13.02
N VAL A 96 17.73 3.66 12.02
CA VAL A 96 19.18 3.37 12.01
C VAL A 96 20.00 4.67 12.02
N VAL A 97 19.59 5.70 11.28
CA VAL A 97 20.29 6.97 11.17
C VAL A 97 20.12 7.86 12.40
N THR A 98 18.91 7.88 12.99
CA THR A 98 18.58 8.78 14.12
C THR A 98 18.74 8.12 15.49
N GLY A 99 18.78 6.79 15.56
CA GLY A 99 18.72 6.02 16.80
C GLY A 99 17.35 6.09 17.50
N ASN A 100 16.35 6.75 16.92
CA ASN A 100 15.05 6.94 17.53
C ASN A 100 14.06 5.87 17.07
N VAL A 101 13.74 4.93 17.96
CA VAL A 101 12.81 3.83 17.66
C VAL A 101 11.37 4.35 17.71
N THR A 102 10.67 4.28 16.58
CA THR A 102 9.25 4.61 16.47
C THR A 102 8.44 3.38 16.08
N ILE A 103 7.14 3.36 16.41
CA ILE A 103 6.27 2.21 16.15
C ILE A 103 5.84 2.10 14.68
N ALA A 104 5.92 3.20 13.92
CA ALA A 104 5.47 3.30 12.53
C ALA A 104 6.06 2.24 11.58
N PRO A 105 7.39 2.02 11.52
CA PRO A 105 7.95 1.00 10.63
C PRO A 105 7.45 -0.41 10.93
N PHE A 106 7.17 -0.74 12.19
CA PHE A 106 6.62 -2.06 12.54
C PHE A 106 5.19 -2.22 11.99
N ILE A 107 4.37 -1.18 12.09
CA ILE A 107 3.02 -1.17 11.49
C ILE A 107 3.13 -1.35 9.97
N PHE A 108 4.04 -0.64 9.32
CA PHE A 108 4.21 -0.70 7.86
C PHE A 108 4.70 -2.07 7.41
N ILE A 109 5.59 -2.73 8.17
CA ILE A 109 6.01 -4.11 7.89
C ILE A 109 4.84 -5.08 7.99
N VAL A 110 4.02 -4.96 9.03
CA VAL A 110 2.83 -5.83 9.20
C VAL A 110 1.87 -5.65 8.03
N ILE A 111 1.62 -4.40 7.60
CA ILE A 111 0.76 -4.11 6.45
C ILE A 111 1.40 -4.66 5.17
N THR A 112 2.70 -4.48 4.97
CA THR A 112 3.44 -5.04 3.83
C THR A 112 3.26 -6.57 3.76
N ILE A 113 3.45 -7.28 4.88
CA ILE A 113 3.25 -8.72 4.98
C ILE A 113 1.80 -9.09 4.63
N ASN A 114 0.81 -8.36 5.17
CA ASN A 114 -0.61 -8.59 4.86
C ASN A 114 -0.93 -8.38 3.37
N VAL A 115 -0.31 -7.39 2.72
CA VAL A 115 -0.45 -7.16 1.28
C VAL A 115 0.15 -8.33 0.48
N PHE A 116 1.34 -8.80 0.85
CA PHE A 116 1.97 -9.95 0.19
C PHE A 116 1.18 -11.25 0.37
N LEU A 117 0.68 -11.52 1.58
CA LEU A 117 -0.17 -12.69 1.84
C LEU A 117 -1.49 -12.60 1.07
N SER A 118 -2.13 -11.43 1.06
CA SER A 118 -3.36 -11.20 0.29
C SER A 118 -3.12 -11.33 -1.22
N ALA A 119 -1.97 -10.89 -1.71
CA ALA A 119 -1.56 -11.07 -3.11
C ALA A 119 -1.33 -12.55 -3.45
N TRP A 120 -0.82 -13.35 -2.51
CA TRP A 120 -0.61 -14.79 -2.69
C TRP A 120 -1.92 -15.59 -2.68
N GLU A 121 -2.89 -15.17 -1.88
CA GLU A 121 -4.23 -15.76 -1.82
C GLU A 121 -5.12 -15.35 -3.01
N GLU A 122 -4.73 -14.32 -3.76
CA GLU A 122 -5.47 -13.89 -4.96
C GLU A 122 -5.50 -15.04 -5.99
N PRO A 123 -6.69 -15.46 -6.44
CA PRO A 123 -6.80 -16.59 -7.36
C PRO A 123 -5.99 -16.38 -8.64
N ARG A 124 -5.08 -17.31 -8.92
CA ARG A 124 -4.20 -17.32 -10.12
C ARG A 124 -4.95 -17.21 -11.44
N TYR A 125 -6.23 -17.59 -11.50
CA TYR A 125 -7.07 -17.45 -12.69
C TYR A 125 -7.43 -15.99 -13.00
N LYS A 126 -7.52 -15.11 -11.99
CA LYS A 126 -7.64 -13.66 -12.19
C LYS A 126 -6.31 -13.07 -12.72
N LEU A 127 -5.15 -13.60 -12.29
CA LEU A 127 -3.83 -13.14 -12.76
C LEU A 127 -3.56 -13.44 -14.25
N LYS A 128 -4.22 -14.46 -14.82
CA LYS A 128 -4.06 -14.86 -16.23
C LYS A 128 -5.07 -14.22 -17.21
N GLY A 129 -5.86 -13.25 -16.75
CA GLY A 129 -6.79 -12.52 -17.63
C GLY A 129 -8.18 -13.16 -17.77
N GLY A 130 -8.57 -14.04 -16.85
CA GLY A 130 -9.95 -14.51 -16.75
C GLY A 130 -10.43 -15.28 -17.97
N GLU A 131 -9.85 -16.46 -18.25
CA GLU A 131 -10.51 -17.44 -19.11
C GLU A 131 -10.42 -18.86 -18.55
N ARG A 132 -11.62 -19.43 -18.41
CA ARG A 132 -11.99 -20.85 -18.33
C ARG A 132 -11.48 -21.65 -17.14
N TYR A 133 -12.35 -21.85 -16.13
CA TYR A 133 -13.19 -23.04 -15.98
C TYR A 133 -14.49 -22.66 -15.26
#